data_AF-A0A2N2JB42-F1
#
_entry.id   AF-A0A2N2JB42-F1
#
_cell.length_a   1.000
_cell.length_b   1.000
_cell.length_c   1.000
_cell.angle_alpha   90.00
_cell.angle_beta   90.00
_cell.angle_gamma   90.00
#
_symmetry.space_group_name_H-M   'P 1'
#
loop_
_entity.id
_entity.type
_entity.pdbx_description
1 polymer ?
#
loop_
_entity_poly.entity_id
_entity_poly.type
_entity_poly.pdbx_seq_one_letter_code
_entity_poly.pdbx_strand_id
1 'polypeptide(L)'
;MAPARPPPRKKKRDPVSRSSHVPHPTPDAAFRAGRRARRARRRQHPRPPAHRPRGDPRPGARALLRQRVHVLRRQAARQALEGGPQRDEGAHRSQDRVERPGHAEVRARQGAPGQRPQRYQGLPLRRGRLQLRRHAGPLTAVGPAHVGDEGARGAQARLGRQEGARHLPAAGLEAGAAPAQRLSAAAASWRVGLELELLAPPGSDRRALAAAIAALRPGGSVRRVFHLESEPSAVPGHPVFNNLTLGFEAVDEGGALLARCVDDLTLQADLDREAAPRPGWYRLVSDDARLLRLAARHADIERDLPEALAPVAALFGTTPEPGPGGMLRVVDDVGHSVLIGAPLPGERERPCELVTPPLGDDRGARLGELVTTALSLGFLLPREGALHIHYDAAALRDARVVSDLVRFFVAHGGALKRLVGTSAHLRRVGTWSPELIAAATAPGFAALDWPDAERALREAGPTKFCDFNLSNLVFAVPDKDTFEVRVLRVTLDLPELLASVELFEAILVALCAGPIAIAVTADPRADLDRLLAALPLSEPTRRYWLTRRASLDC
;
A
#
# COMPACT_ATOMS: atom_id res chain seq x y z
N MET A 1 29.16 -26.06 -83.69
CA MET A 1 29.21 -24.63 -84.07
C MET A 1 27.94 -23.97 -83.57
N ALA A 2 28.08 -23.10 -82.56
CA ALA A 2 26.98 -22.62 -81.72
C ALA A 2 26.25 -21.40 -82.33
N PRO A 3 24.94 -21.23 -82.06
CA PRO A 3 24.11 -20.24 -82.72
C PRO A 3 24.25 -18.81 -82.15
N ALA A 4 23.89 -17.86 -83.00
CA ALA A 4 24.11 -16.42 -82.89
C ALA A 4 23.51 -15.75 -81.65
N ARG A 5 24.23 -14.74 -81.14
CA ARG A 5 23.84 -13.88 -80.01
C ARG A 5 22.67 -12.95 -80.37
N PRO A 6 21.73 -12.71 -79.44
CA PRO A 6 20.64 -11.74 -79.64
C PRO A 6 21.12 -10.29 -79.42
N PRO A 7 20.41 -9.29 -79.99
CA PRO A 7 20.78 -7.88 -79.89
C PRO A 7 20.48 -7.27 -78.50
N PRO A 8 21.14 -6.16 -78.12
CA PRO A 8 21.03 -5.59 -76.79
C PRO A 8 19.69 -4.89 -76.54
N ARG A 9 19.10 -5.15 -75.37
CA ARG A 9 17.88 -4.49 -74.88
C ARG A 9 18.16 -3.02 -74.55
N LYS A 10 17.31 -2.13 -75.10
CA LYS A 10 17.26 -0.70 -74.77
C LYS A 10 16.84 -0.52 -73.29
N LYS A 11 17.69 0.13 -72.48
CA LYS A 11 17.36 0.59 -71.12
C LYS A 11 16.35 1.74 -71.21
N LYS A 12 15.12 1.53 -70.72
CA LYS A 12 14.19 2.60 -70.35
C LYS A 12 14.80 3.36 -69.17
N ARG A 13 14.92 4.68 -69.29
CA ARG A 13 15.24 5.59 -68.17
C ARG A 13 13.95 5.89 -67.43
N ASP A 14 13.90 5.58 -66.15
CA ASP A 14 12.84 6.00 -65.24
C ASP A 14 13.00 7.50 -64.89
N PRO A 15 11.88 8.23 -64.67
CA PRO A 15 11.94 9.63 -64.28
C PRO A 15 12.37 9.76 -62.81
N VAL A 16 13.32 10.66 -62.58
CA VAL A 16 13.82 11.08 -61.27
C VAL A 16 12.67 11.60 -60.41
N SER A 17 12.40 10.95 -59.28
CA SER A 17 11.51 11.44 -58.24
C SER A 17 12.18 12.60 -57.49
N ARG A 18 11.54 13.78 -57.52
CA ARG A 18 11.91 14.91 -56.66
C ARG A 18 11.50 14.58 -55.22
N SER A 19 12.49 14.41 -54.36
CA SER A 19 12.33 14.40 -52.90
C SER A 19 11.83 15.77 -52.44
N SER A 20 10.55 15.85 -52.06
CA SER A 20 10.00 16.95 -51.28
C SER A 20 10.36 16.75 -49.82
N HIS A 21 11.47 17.37 -49.39
CA HIS A 21 11.77 17.56 -47.97
C HIS A 21 10.70 18.46 -47.34
N VAL A 22 9.82 17.86 -46.55
CA VAL A 22 8.97 18.60 -45.61
C VAL A 22 9.81 18.82 -44.35
N PRO A 23 10.11 20.06 -43.94
CA PRO A 23 10.85 20.30 -42.71
C PRO A 23 9.98 19.95 -41.51
N HIS A 24 10.50 19.11 -40.62
CA HIS A 24 9.90 18.90 -39.31
C HIS A 24 9.91 20.22 -38.52
N PRO A 25 8.78 20.63 -37.92
CA PRO A 25 8.75 21.82 -37.09
C PRO A 25 9.62 21.61 -35.85
N THR A 26 10.47 22.58 -35.57
CA THR A 26 11.26 22.60 -34.33
C THR A 26 10.32 22.73 -33.11
N PRO A 27 10.71 22.23 -31.93
CA PRO A 27 9.89 22.26 -30.70
C PRO A 27 9.34 23.66 -30.35
N ASP A 28 10.07 24.71 -30.73
CA ASP A 28 9.70 26.11 -30.50
C ASP A 28 8.50 26.60 -31.34
N ALA A 29 8.29 26.03 -32.54
CA ALA A 29 7.17 26.41 -33.40
C ALA A 29 5.84 25.86 -32.86
N ALA A 30 5.84 24.64 -32.33
CA ALA A 30 4.68 24.01 -31.69
C ALA A 30 4.28 24.75 -30.39
N PHE A 31 5.26 25.21 -29.62
CA PHE A 31 5.02 25.98 -28.39
C PHE A 31 4.41 27.37 -28.65
N ARG A 32 4.85 28.06 -29.72
CA ARG A 32 4.30 29.37 -30.12
C ARG A 32 2.89 29.26 -30.71
N ALA A 33 2.59 28.19 -31.45
CA ALA A 33 1.25 27.90 -31.95
C ALA A 33 0.25 27.65 -30.81
N GLY A 34 0.66 26.93 -29.76
CA GLY A 34 -0.15 26.69 -28.56
C GLY A 34 -0.50 27.97 -27.77
N ARG A 35 0.43 28.93 -27.66
CA ARG A 35 0.18 30.21 -26.99
C ARG A 35 -0.80 31.11 -27.76
N ARG A 36 -0.78 31.09 -29.10
CA ARG A 36 -1.72 31.87 -29.93
C ARG A 36 -3.14 31.31 -29.84
N ALA A 37 -3.30 29.98 -29.84
CA ALA A 37 -4.61 29.32 -29.66
C ALA A 37 -5.22 29.59 -28.27
N ARG A 38 -4.41 29.62 -27.20
CA ARG A 38 -4.88 29.95 -25.84
C ARG A 38 -5.26 31.44 -25.67
N ARG A 39 -4.59 32.36 -26.36
CA ARG A 39 -4.97 33.79 -26.36
C ARG A 39 -6.27 34.06 -27.13
N ALA A 40 -6.55 33.32 -28.20
CA ALA A 40 -7.79 33.45 -28.96
C ALA A 40 -9.02 32.98 -28.15
N ARG A 41 -8.91 31.90 -27.36
CA ARG A 41 -10.00 31.40 -26.50
C ARG A 41 -10.34 32.30 -25.31
N ARG A 42 -9.40 33.13 -24.83
CA ARG A 42 -9.64 34.07 -23.73
C ARG A 42 -10.47 35.31 -24.11
N ARG A 43 -10.73 35.56 -25.39
CA ARG A 43 -11.48 36.74 -25.86
C ARG A 43 -12.98 36.51 -26.06
N GLN A 44 -13.49 35.30 -25.83
CA GLN A 44 -14.88 34.92 -26.13
C GLN A 44 -15.77 34.62 -24.91
N HIS A 45 -15.31 34.84 -23.67
CA HIS A 45 -16.16 34.67 -22.49
C HIS A 45 -16.65 36.01 -21.92
N PRO A 46 -17.98 36.21 -21.75
CA PRO A 46 -18.51 37.39 -21.10
C PRO A 46 -18.14 37.42 -19.61
N ARG A 47 -17.89 38.63 -19.08
CA ARG A 47 -17.57 38.86 -17.65
C ARG A 47 -18.72 38.38 -16.75
N PRO A 48 -18.43 37.71 -15.62
CA PRO A 48 -19.45 37.34 -14.65
C PRO A 48 -19.95 38.59 -13.90
N PRO A 49 -21.23 38.64 -13.48
CA PRO A 49 -21.78 39.74 -12.71
C PRO A 49 -21.22 39.75 -11.28
N ALA A 50 -21.11 40.94 -10.71
CA ALA A 50 -20.57 41.21 -9.38
C ALA A 50 -21.36 40.48 -8.26
N HIS A 51 -20.63 39.84 -7.35
CA HIS A 51 -21.16 39.12 -6.19
C HIS A 51 -21.80 40.05 -5.16
N ARG A 52 -23.03 39.71 -4.74
CA ARG A 52 -23.73 40.22 -3.54
C ARG A 52 -23.13 39.64 -2.24
N PRO A 53 -23.28 40.33 -1.09
CA PRO A 53 -22.71 39.91 0.19
C PRO A 53 -23.39 38.65 0.74
N ARG A 54 -22.60 37.85 1.47
CA ARG A 54 -22.96 36.56 2.08
C ARG A 54 -24.05 36.74 3.14
N GLY A 55 -25.19 36.08 2.95
CA GLY A 55 -26.23 35.89 3.95
C GLY A 55 -25.99 34.65 4.82
N ASP A 56 -26.55 34.67 6.03
CA ASP A 56 -26.44 33.67 7.08
C ASP A 56 -26.70 32.21 6.64
N PRO A 57 -26.07 31.22 7.31
CA PRO A 57 -26.22 29.81 6.96
C PRO A 57 -27.66 29.33 7.20
N ARG A 58 -28.23 28.71 6.17
CA ARG A 58 -29.62 28.25 6.14
C ARG A 58 -29.94 27.24 7.26
N PRO A 59 -31.16 27.27 7.84
CA PRO A 59 -31.59 26.40 8.94
C PRO A 59 -31.52 24.87 8.66
N GLY A 60 -31.34 24.44 7.41
CA GLY A 60 -31.24 23.02 7.04
C GLY A 60 -29.95 22.31 7.51
N ALA A 61 -28.85 23.03 7.72
CA ALA A 61 -27.57 22.40 8.09
C ALA A 61 -27.60 21.75 9.49
N ARG A 62 -28.33 22.35 10.44
CA ARG A 62 -28.49 21.80 11.81
C ARG A 62 -29.38 20.57 11.85
N ALA A 63 -30.39 20.47 10.97
CA ALA A 63 -31.27 19.32 10.89
C ALA A 63 -30.54 18.08 10.31
N LEU A 64 -29.75 18.30 9.24
CA LEU A 64 -28.87 17.26 8.67
C LEU A 64 -27.84 16.75 9.68
N LEU A 65 -27.26 17.64 10.50
CA LEU A 65 -26.30 17.25 11.54
C LEU A 65 -26.96 16.34 12.61
N ARG A 66 -28.19 16.64 13.04
CA ARG A 66 -28.93 15.84 14.03
C ARG A 66 -29.31 14.46 13.49
N GLN A 67 -29.75 14.37 12.24
CA GLN A 67 -30.07 13.09 11.60
C GLN A 67 -28.82 12.22 11.44
N ARG A 68 -27.66 12.83 11.15
CA ARG A 68 -26.35 12.16 11.05
C ARG A 68 -25.85 11.62 12.39
N VAL A 69 -25.95 12.38 13.48
CA VAL A 69 -25.60 11.91 14.83
C VAL A 69 -26.42 10.68 15.21
N HIS A 70 -27.68 10.59 14.76
CA HIS A 70 -28.52 9.42 15.03
C HIS A 70 -28.07 8.16 14.27
N VAL A 71 -27.65 8.29 13.01
CA VAL A 71 -27.12 7.16 12.21
C VAL A 71 -25.80 6.64 12.78
N LEU A 72 -24.87 7.54 13.12
CA LEU A 72 -23.58 7.17 13.72
C LEU A 72 -23.75 6.46 15.06
N ARG A 73 -24.69 6.93 15.91
CA ARG A 73 -25.03 6.25 17.18
C ARG A 73 -25.60 4.85 16.96
N ARG A 74 -26.40 4.63 15.92
CA ARG A 74 -26.93 3.29 15.60
C ARG A 74 -25.86 2.34 15.08
N GLN A 75 -24.91 2.83 14.28
CA GLN A 75 -23.77 2.03 13.82
C GLN A 75 -22.84 1.64 14.97
N ALA A 76 -22.48 2.60 15.83
CA ALA A 76 -21.68 2.33 17.02
C ALA A 76 -22.37 1.33 17.97
N ALA A 77 -23.69 1.45 18.15
CA ALA A 77 -24.46 0.50 18.96
C ALA A 77 -24.49 -0.92 18.38
N ARG A 78 -24.58 -1.08 17.04
CA ARG A 78 -24.49 -2.41 16.40
C ARG A 78 -23.12 -3.04 16.59
N GLN A 79 -22.05 -2.27 16.37
CA GLN A 79 -20.68 -2.78 16.54
C GLN A 79 -20.39 -3.18 18.00
N ALA A 80 -20.92 -2.45 18.98
CA ALA A 80 -20.78 -2.80 20.39
C ALA A 80 -21.51 -4.11 20.76
N LEU A 81 -22.65 -4.40 20.15
CA LEU A 81 -23.43 -5.63 20.39
C LEU A 81 -22.76 -6.88 19.77
N GLU A 82 -22.02 -6.71 18.67
CA GLU A 82 -21.38 -7.81 17.96
C GLU A 82 -19.96 -8.14 18.49
N GLY A 83 -19.37 -7.27 19.31
CA GLY A 83 -18.02 -7.41 19.87
C GLY A 83 -17.93 -8.14 21.23
N GLY A 84 -19.01 -8.76 21.72
CA GLY A 84 -18.97 -9.52 22.97
C GLY A 84 -18.00 -10.71 22.91
N PRO A 85 -17.24 -11.01 23.98
CA PRO A 85 -16.23 -12.07 23.96
C PRO A 85 -16.89 -13.44 23.70
N GLN A 86 -16.55 -14.07 22.58
CA GLN A 86 -16.82 -15.49 22.35
C GLN A 86 -16.07 -16.28 23.41
N ARG A 87 -16.80 -16.96 24.30
CA ARG A 87 -16.23 -17.92 25.25
C ARG A 87 -15.78 -19.14 24.47
N ASP A 88 -14.47 -19.36 24.43
CA ASP A 88 -13.85 -20.61 23.98
C ASP A 88 -14.17 -21.72 25.01
N GLU A 89 -15.19 -22.53 24.72
CA GLU A 89 -15.35 -23.85 25.36
C GLU A 89 -14.75 -24.91 24.42
N GLY A 90 -13.54 -25.37 24.71
CA GLY A 90 -12.99 -26.48 23.94
C GLY A 90 -11.53 -26.86 24.17
N ALA A 91 -11.14 -27.25 25.39
CA ALA A 91 -9.96 -28.10 25.57
C ALA A 91 -9.97 -28.80 26.94
N HIS A 92 -10.34 -30.08 26.97
CA HIS A 92 -9.72 -31.10 27.82
C HIS A 92 -10.37 -32.46 27.57
N ARG A 93 -9.60 -33.40 27.00
CA ARG A 93 -9.43 -34.79 27.49
C ARG A 93 -8.56 -35.59 26.53
N SER A 94 -7.37 -35.90 27.00
CA SER A 94 -6.50 -36.97 26.52
C SER A 94 -6.45 -38.03 27.62
N GLN A 95 -6.76 -39.29 27.31
CA GLN A 95 -5.97 -40.49 27.68
C GLN A 95 -6.73 -41.81 27.38
N ASP A 96 -5.97 -42.71 26.73
CA ASP A 96 -5.94 -44.18 26.80
C ASP A 96 -7.18 -45.06 26.50
N ARG A 97 -7.11 -45.84 25.39
CA ARG A 97 -7.12 -47.33 25.43
C ARG A 97 -7.01 -48.02 24.05
N VAL A 98 -5.98 -48.86 23.94
CA VAL A 98 -5.88 -50.27 23.47
C VAL A 98 -6.85 -50.83 22.40
N GLU A 99 -6.22 -51.51 21.43
CA GLU A 99 -6.67 -52.38 20.34
C GLU A 99 -7.91 -53.29 20.54
N ARG A 100 -8.79 -53.38 19.52
CA ARG A 100 -9.03 -54.57 18.63
C ARG A 100 -10.33 -54.43 17.79
N PRO A 101 -10.50 -55.23 16.71
CA PRO A 101 -11.34 -54.88 15.55
C PRO A 101 -12.74 -55.52 15.60
N GLY A 102 -13.69 -54.90 14.91
CA GLY A 102 -15.03 -55.45 14.71
C GLY A 102 -15.73 -54.84 13.49
N HIS A 103 -16.02 -55.68 12.51
CA HIS A 103 -16.91 -55.40 11.38
C HIS A 103 -18.32 -55.01 11.86
N ALA A 104 -18.92 -53.99 11.25
CA ALA A 104 -20.38 -53.89 11.13
C ALA A 104 -20.77 -52.98 9.96
N GLU A 105 -21.71 -53.48 9.18
CA GLU A 105 -22.36 -52.87 8.03
C GLU A 105 -23.00 -51.51 8.35
N VAL A 106 -22.88 -50.55 7.44
CA VAL A 106 -23.73 -49.34 7.44
C VAL A 106 -24.61 -49.34 6.20
N ARG A 107 -25.90 -49.49 6.48
CA ARG A 107 -27.02 -49.35 5.55
C ARG A 107 -27.05 -47.98 4.91
N ALA A 108 -27.36 -48.00 3.61
CA ALA A 108 -27.74 -46.85 2.81
C ALA A 108 -28.94 -46.09 3.42
N ARG A 109 -28.83 -44.77 3.47
CA ARG A 109 -29.99 -43.87 3.43
C ARG A 109 -29.77 -42.84 2.33
N GLN A 110 -30.63 -42.94 1.33
CA GLN A 110 -30.81 -41.99 0.24
C GLN A 110 -31.36 -40.67 0.81
N GLY A 111 -30.73 -39.56 0.42
CA GLY A 111 -31.21 -38.20 0.66
C GLY A 111 -30.96 -37.36 -0.60
N ALA A 112 -32.01 -36.66 -1.03
CA ALA A 112 -32.16 -35.92 -2.28
C ALA A 112 -31.09 -34.81 -2.52
N PRO A 113 -30.86 -34.37 -3.78
CA PRO A 113 -29.77 -33.49 -4.12
C PRO A 113 -30.10 -32.02 -3.84
N GLY A 114 -29.46 -31.46 -2.81
CA GLY A 114 -29.32 -30.02 -2.66
C GLY A 114 -28.26 -29.49 -3.61
N GLN A 115 -28.62 -28.50 -4.43
CA GLN A 115 -27.71 -27.76 -5.30
C GLN A 115 -26.58 -27.17 -4.45
N ARG A 116 -25.34 -27.58 -4.73
CA ARG A 116 -24.13 -27.01 -4.12
C ARG A 116 -23.77 -25.70 -4.83
N PRO A 117 -23.30 -24.67 -4.10
CA PRO A 117 -22.78 -23.47 -4.72
C PRO A 117 -21.55 -23.81 -5.57
N GLN A 118 -21.50 -23.24 -6.77
CA GLN A 118 -20.39 -23.40 -7.70
C GLN A 118 -19.11 -22.85 -7.07
N ARG A 119 -18.24 -23.75 -6.62
CA ARG A 119 -16.83 -23.42 -6.41
C ARG A 119 -16.24 -23.09 -7.76
N TYR A 120 -15.63 -21.91 -7.90
CA TYR A 120 -14.72 -21.58 -8.99
C TYR A 120 -13.60 -22.62 -8.99
N GLN A 121 -13.73 -23.65 -9.81
CA GLN A 121 -12.63 -24.55 -10.14
C GLN A 121 -11.77 -23.80 -11.14
N GLY A 122 -10.60 -23.34 -10.68
CA GLY A 122 -9.60 -22.76 -11.56
C GLY A 122 -9.30 -23.71 -12.71
N LEU A 123 -9.35 -23.18 -13.94
CA LEU A 123 -8.86 -23.88 -15.12
C LEU A 123 -7.41 -24.31 -14.89
N PRO A 124 -7.01 -25.54 -15.27
CA PRO A 124 -5.63 -25.97 -15.13
C PRO A 124 -4.75 -25.15 -16.07
N LEU A 125 -3.92 -24.26 -15.50
CA LEU A 125 -2.80 -23.64 -16.20
C LEU A 125 -1.83 -24.78 -16.62
N ARG A 126 -1.74 -25.04 -17.93
CA ARG A 126 -0.78 -26.01 -18.47
C ARG A 126 0.64 -25.50 -18.21
N ARG A 127 1.43 -26.29 -17.49
CA ARG A 127 2.86 -26.03 -17.25
C ARG A 127 3.64 -26.10 -18.56
N GLY A 128 4.02 -24.95 -19.10
CA GLY A 128 5.11 -24.84 -20.08
C GLY A 128 6.45 -24.96 -19.33
N ARG A 129 7.12 -26.12 -19.42
CA ARG A 129 8.51 -26.27 -18.97
C ARG A 129 9.41 -25.51 -19.95
N LEU A 130 9.90 -24.33 -19.57
CA LEU A 130 11.00 -23.66 -20.25
C LEU A 130 12.28 -24.48 -20.01
N GLN A 131 12.72 -25.27 -21.00
CA GLN A 131 14.07 -25.84 -21.00
C GLN A 131 15.05 -24.80 -21.55
N LEU A 132 15.77 -24.12 -20.66
CA LEU A 132 16.94 -23.31 -21.01
C LEU A 132 18.09 -24.25 -21.40
N ARG A 133 18.31 -24.42 -22.71
CA ARG A 133 19.55 -25.01 -23.24
C ARG A 133 20.70 -24.03 -23.00
N ARG A 134 21.63 -24.39 -22.12
CA ARG A 134 22.94 -23.73 -22.00
C ARG A 134 23.79 -24.12 -23.20
N HIS A 135 24.06 -23.20 -24.10
CA HIS A 135 25.17 -23.31 -25.05
C HIS A 135 26.44 -22.82 -24.35
N ALA A 136 27.35 -23.75 -24.06
CA ALA A 136 28.73 -23.45 -23.70
C ALA A 136 29.54 -23.31 -25.00
N GLY A 137 30.09 -22.12 -25.23
CA GLY A 137 31.14 -21.87 -26.23
C GLY A 137 32.44 -21.48 -25.53
N PRO A 138 33.62 -21.84 -26.07
CA PRO A 138 34.89 -21.73 -25.37
C PRO A 138 35.45 -20.29 -25.41
N LEU A 139 35.97 -19.83 -24.28
CA LEU A 139 36.76 -18.60 -24.18
C LEU A 139 38.23 -18.92 -24.48
N THR A 140 38.77 -18.29 -25.53
CA THR A 140 40.19 -18.28 -25.85
C THR A 140 40.93 -17.27 -24.98
N ALA A 141 42.08 -17.71 -24.46
CA ALA A 141 43.01 -16.94 -23.67
C ALA A 141 43.81 -15.96 -24.55
N VAL A 142 44.03 -14.74 -24.03
CA VAL A 142 45.13 -13.87 -24.42
C VAL A 142 45.66 -13.18 -23.15
N GLY A 143 46.93 -13.41 -22.86
CA GLY A 143 47.79 -12.48 -22.13
C GLY A 143 49.14 -12.41 -22.87
N PRO A 144 50.18 -11.74 -22.33
CA PRO A 144 50.20 -10.68 -21.33
C PRO A 144 51.05 -9.46 -21.80
N ALA A 145 51.09 -8.39 -21.01
CA ALA A 145 52.17 -7.41 -21.09
C ALA A 145 52.59 -6.98 -19.68
N HIS A 146 53.84 -7.32 -19.35
CA HIS A 146 54.66 -6.80 -18.26
C HIS A 146 54.99 -5.32 -18.46
N VAL A 147 55.12 -4.57 -17.35
CA VAL A 147 56.19 -3.65 -16.87
C VAL A 147 55.57 -3.01 -15.61
N GLY A 148 56.18 -2.83 -14.44
CA GLY A 148 57.53 -2.99 -13.93
C GLY A 148 57.53 -2.53 -12.46
N ASP A 149 58.59 -2.96 -11.80
CA ASP A 149 58.96 -3.04 -10.39
C ASP A 149 59.10 -1.71 -9.59
N GLU A 150 59.49 -1.88 -8.33
CA GLU A 150 59.96 -0.94 -7.29
C GLU A 150 58.92 -0.47 -6.26
N GLY A 151 59.06 -0.70 -4.94
CA GLY A 151 60.10 -1.38 -4.18
C GLY A 151 59.97 -1.09 -2.66
N ALA A 152 60.48 -2.05 -1.88
CA ALA A 152 61.02 -1.98 -0.50
C ALA A 152 60.07 -1.60 0.68
N ARG A 153 59.72 -2.52 1.61
CA ARG A 153 60.48 -3.08 2.77
C ARG A 153 60.37 -2.26 4.07
N GLY A 154 59.63 -2.83 5.03
CA GLY A 154 60.13 -3.22 6.37
C GLY A 154 60.28 -2.15 7.47
N ALA A 155 59.60 -2.33 8.60
CA ALA A 155 60.21 -2.42 9.92
C ALA A 155 59.16 -2.68 11.03
N GLN A 156 59.27 -3.84 11.69
CA GLN A 156 58.87 -3.99 13.09
C GLN A 156 59.88 -3.25 13.97
N ALA A 157 59.41 -2.59 15.05
CA ALA A 157 59.81 -2.90 16.44
C ALA A 157 59.56 -1.73 17.44
N ARG A 158 59.30 -2.14 18.69
CA ARG A 158 59.56 -1.48 20.00
C ARG A 158 58.50 -0.53 20.61
N LEU A 159 57.76 -1.14 21.54
CA LEU A 159 57.76 -0.86 22.98
C LEU A 159 58.26 0.52 23.44
N GLY A 160 57.34 1.29 24.03
CA GLY A 160 57.62 2.39 24.94
C GLY A 160 56.47 2.55 25.94
N ARG A 161 56.70 2.13 27.18
CA ARG A 161 55.87 2.48 28.35
C ARG A 161 55.91 4.00 28.54
N GLN A 162 54.77 4.61 28.86
CA GLN A 162 54.76 5.81 29.70
C GLN A 162 53.49 5.83 30.55
N GLU A 163 53.71 5.65 31.85
CA GLU A 163 52.78 5.99 32.92
C GLU A 163 52.68 7.51 33.02
N GLY A 164 51.47 8.00 33.25
CA GLY A 164 51.19 9.43 33.42
C GLY A 164 49.82 9.62 34.05
N ALA A 165 49.75 9.42 35.36
CA ALA A 165 48.61 9.76 36.19
C ALA A 165 48.21 11.23 36.00
N ARG A 166 46.96 11.47 35.60
CA ARG A 166 46.32 12.79 35.67
C ARG A 166 45.02 12.68 36.46
N HIS A 167 44.99 13.43 37.54
CA HIS A 167 43.84 13.67 38.40
C HIS A 167 42.60 14.08 37.59
N LEU A 168 41.51 13.32 37.80
CA LEU A 168 40.16 13.74 37.45
C LEU A 168 39.63 14.65 38.56
N PRO A 169 39.11 15.86 38.26
CA PRO A 169 38.29 16.59 39.21
C PRO A 169 36.89 15.97 39.24
N ALA A 170 36.36 15.84 40.46
CA ALA A 170 34.98 15.45 40.72
C ALA A 170 34.02 16.48 40.09
N ALA A 171 33.37 16.09 38.99
CA ALA A 171 32.26 16.84 38.42
C ALA A 171 30.98 16.44 39.19
N GLY A 172 30.38 17.43 39.85
CA GLY A 172 29.12 17.29 40.55
C GLY A 172 28.01 16.82 39.62
N LEU A 173 27.26 15.83 40.09
CA LEU A 173 25.97 15.42 39.56
C LEU A 173 24.95 16.54 39.85
N GLU A 174 24.94 17.58 39.03
CA GLU A 174 23.74 18.42 38.91
C GLU A 174 22.69 17.62 38.14
N ALA A 175 21.54 17.42 38.78
CA ALA A 175 20.35 16.82 38.22
C ALA A 175 19.93 17.61 36.98
N GLY A 176 20.38 17.16 35.81
CA GLY A 176 20.03 17.74 34.53
C GLY A 176 18.51 17.78 34.36
N ALA A 177 18.00 18.93 33.95
CA ALA A 177 16.60 19.14 33.60
C ALA A 177 16.03 17.95 32.81
N ALA A 178 14.84 17.51 33.21
CA ALA A 178 14.18 16.30 32.73
C ALA A 178 14.26 16.17 31.19
N PRO A 179 14.61 14.98 30.64
CA PRO A 179 14.71 14.70 29.20
C PRO A 179 13.51 15.21 28.37
N ALA A 180 12.33 15.30 28.98
CA ALA A 180 11.11 15.83 28.40
C ALA A 180 11.22 17.27 27.86
N GLN A 181 12.06 18.15 28.44
CA GLN A 181 12.16 19.55 28.00
C GLN A 181 13.01 19.74 26.73
N ARG A 182 13.92 18.81 26.40
CA ARG A 182 14.71 18.89 25.15
C ARG A 182 13.96 18.39 23.90
N LEU A 183 12.89 17.62 24.09
CA LEU A 183 12.06 17.10 22.99
C LEU A 183 11.01 18.12 22.49
N SER A 184 10.82 19.23 23.21
CA SER A 184 9.67 20.14 23.03
C SER A 184 9.79 21.16 21.89
N ALA A 185 10.97 21.35 21.27
CA ALA A 185 11.18 22.46 20.34
C ALA A 185 11.63 22.05 18.92
N ALA A 186 11.92 20.77 18.68
CA ALA A 186 12.45 20.28 17.41
C ALA A 186 11.74 19.02 16.87
N ALA A 187 10.52 18.73 17.36
CA ALA A 187 9.69 17.71 16.73
C ALA A 187 9.19 18.29 15.39
N ALA A 188 10.00 18.12 14.34
CA ALA A 188 9.55 18.32 12.97
C ALA A 188 8.25 17.53 12.79
N SER A 189 7.17 18.20 12.41
CA SER A 189 5.91 17.56 12.07
C SER A 189 6.20 16.42 11.09
N TRP A 190 5.93 15.17 11.48
CA TRP A 190 6.22 14.04 10.61
C TRP A 190 5.33 14.13 9.36
N ARG A 191 5.90 13.93 8.16
CA ARG A 191 5.08 13.81 6.94
C ARG A 191 4.34 12.48 6.99
N VAL A 192 3.02 12.52 6.96
CA VAL A 192 2.18 11.32 7.13
C VAL A 192 1.21 11.09 5.98
N GLY A 193 1.09 9.87 5.51
CA GLY A 193 0.01 9.42 4.61
C GLY A 193 -0.97 8.53 5.36
N LEU A 194 -2.24 8.56 4.99
CA LEU A 194 -3.25 7.66 5.56
C LEU A 194 -3.95 6.86 4.46
N GLU A 195 -4.31 5.62 4.78
CA GLU A 195 -5.21 4.77 4.01
C GLU A 195 -6.41 4.45 4.92
N LEU A 196 -7.62 4.87 4.52
CA LEU A 196 -8.85 4.60 5.25
C LEU A 196 -9.71 3.62 4.46
N GLU A 197 -9.91 2.42 4.99
CA GLU A 197 -10.74 1.39 4.35
C GLU A 197 -12.23 1.62 4.63
N LEU A 198 -12.96 2.07 3.61
CA LEU A 198 -14.37 2.42 3.69
C LEU A 198 -15.20 1.55 2.75
N LEU A 199 -16.52 1.59 2.94
CA LEU A 199 -17.47 0.92 2.07
C LEU A 199 -18.53 1.89 1.55
N ALA A 200 -18.65 2.01 0.23
CA ALA A 200 -19.73 2.79 -0.37
C ALA A 200 -21.10 2.17 -0.01
N PRO A 201 -22.14 2.99 0.21
CA PRO A 201 -23.49 2.45 0.41
C PRO A 201 -23.98 1.72 -0.86
N PRO A 202 -24.93 0.77 -0.75
CA PRO A 202 -25.52 0.12 -1.91
C PRO A 202 -26.06 1.13 -2.94
N GLY A 203 -25.80 0.86 -4.23
CA GLY A 203 -26.14 1.77 -5.33
C GLY A 203 -25.15 2.92 -5.57
N SER A 204 -24.12 3.04 -4.74
CA SER A 204 -22.97 3.95 -4.95
C SER A 204 -21.70 3.16 -5.26
N ASP A 205 -20.57 3.84 -5.41
CA ASP A 205 -19.26 3.25 -5.64
C ASP A 205 -18.13 4.17 -5.16
N ARG A 206 -16.89 3.67 -5.20
CA ARG A 206 -15.69 4.45 -4.84
C ARG A 206 -15.43 5.65 -5.76
N ARG A 207 -15.95 5.66 -7.01
CA ARG A 207 -15.83 6.81 -7.92
C ARG A 207 -16.63 8.00 -7.40
N ALA A 208 -17.78 7.76 -6.78
CA ALA A 208 -18.59 8.81 -6.18
C ALA A 208 -17.82 9.60 -5.11
N LEU A 209 -17.03 8.93 -4.27
CA LEU A 209 -16.18 9.59 -3.28
C LEU A 209 -15.08 10.42 -3.95
N ALA A 210 -14.37 9.87 -4.93
CA ALA A 210 -13.35 10.62 -5.67
C ALA A 210 -13.94 11.88 -6.34
N ALA A 211 -15.13 11.79 -6.92
CA ALA A 211 -15.81 12.92 -7.54
C ALA A 211 -16.19 14.00 -6.53
N ALA A 212 -16.69 13.62 -5.36
CA ALA A 212 -17.02 14.57 -4.31
C ALA A 212 -15.76 15.26 -3.73
N ILE A 213 -14.65 14.52 -3.59
CA ILE A 213 -13.36 15.08 -3.15
C ILE A 213 -12.83 16.07 -4.18
N ALA A 214 -12.86 15.72 -5.46
CA ALA A 214 -12.44 16.63 -6.54
C ALA A 214 -13.27 17.93 -6.54
N ALA A 215 -14.58 17.83 -6.28
CA ALA A 215 -15.48 18.99 -6.20
C ALA A 215 -15.21 19.92 -5.00
N LEU A 216 -14.38 19.54 -4.04
CA LEU A 216 -13.92 20.42 -2.95
C LEU A 216 -13.00 21.54 -3.46
N ARG A 217 -12.49 21.43 -4.69
CA ARG A 217 -11.62 22.44 -5.32
C ARG A 217 -12.26 22.89 -6.64
N PRO A 218 -12.36 24.21 -6.89
CA PRO A 218 -12.80 24.71 -8.20
C PRO A 218 -11.92 24.13 -9.32
N GLY A 219 -12.53 23.62 -10.37
CA GLY A 219 -11.81 23.00 -11.48
C GLY A 219 -11.21 21.62 -11.19
N GLY A 220 -11.47 21.04 -10.01
CA GLY A 220 -11.06 19.68 -9.69
C GLY A 220 -11.71 18.64 -10.61
N SER A 221 -10.99 17.54 -10.83
CA SER A 221 -11.43 16.46 -11.72
C SER A 221 -11.09 15.09 -11.17
N VAL A 222 -11.67 14.05 -11.76
CA VAL A 222 -11.38 12.65 -11.44
C VAL A 222 -10.77 11.99 -12.66
N ARG A 223 -9.68 11.24 -12.47
CA ARG A 223 -9.11 10.36 -13.49
C ARG A 223 -9.12 8.91 -13.02
N ARG A 224 -9.35 7.97 -13.94
CA ARG A 224 -9.28 6.55 -13.64
C ARG A 224 -7.83 6.09 -13.61
N VAL A 225 -7.52 5.17 -12.72
CA VAL A 225 -6.18 4.56 -12.60
C VAL A 225 -6.28 3.07 -12.34
N PHE A 226 -5.28 2.32 -12.78
CA PHE A 226 -5.11 0.95 -12.34
C PHE A 226 -4.41 0.93 -10.99
N HIS A 227 -5.00 0.25 -10.02
CA HIS A 227 -4.42 0.02 -8.71
C HIS A 227 -3.90 -1.42 -8.64
N LEU A 228 -2.61 -1.58 -8.33
CA LEU A 228 -1.98 -2.89 -8.24
C LEU A 228 -2.23 -3.50 -6.85
N GLU A 229 -2.87 -4.65 -6.87
CA GLU A 229 -3.24 -5.40 -5.69
C GLU A 229 -2.65 -6.80 -5.70
N SER A 230 -2.53 -7.37 -4.50
CA SER A 230 -2.02 -8.73 -4.30
C SER A 230 -3.02 -9.54 -3.49
N GLU A 231 -3.38 -10.73 -3.95
CA GLU A 231 -4.23 -11.68 -3.22
C GLU A 231 -3.49 -12.99 -2.97
N PRO A 232 -3.70 -13.66 -1.82
CA PRO A 232 -3.16 -14.99 -1.60
C PRO A 232 -3.64 -15.94 -2.71
N SER A 233 -2.72 -16.72 -3.24
CA SER A 233 -3.01 -17.69 -4.28
C SER A 233 -3.11 -19.10 -3.69
N ALA A 234 -4.13 -19.84 -4.12
CA ALA A 234 -4.28 -21.25 -3.79
C ALA A 234 -3.44 -22.17 -4.71
N VAL A 235 -2.74 -21.61 -5.71
CA VAL A 235 -1.95 -22.39 -6.67
C VAL A 235 -0.61 -22.79 -6.04
N PRO A 236 -0.27 -24.10 -5.99
CA PRO A 236 1.00 -24.56 -5.43
C PRO A 236 2.22 -23.89 -6.11
N GLY A 237 3.11 -23.34 -5.29
CA GLY A 237 4.32 -22.64 -5.75
C GLY A 237 4.13 -21.17 -6.13
N HIS A 238 2.89 -20.67 -6.11
CA HIS A 238 2.57 -19.27 -6.37
C HIS A 238 1.82 -18.73 -5.16
N PRO A 239 2.50 -18.10 -4.19
CA PRO A 239 1.85 -17.68 -2.95
C PRO A 239 0.90 -16.49 -3.13
N VAL A 240 1.08 -15.71 -4.20
CA VAL A 240 0.28 -14.52 -4.49
C VAL A 240 -0.08 -14.43 -5.96
N PHE A 241 -1.30 -13.97 -6.24
CA PHE A 241 -1.67 -13.41 -7.54
C PHE A 241 -1.67 -11.91 -7.46
N ASN A 242 -1.13 -11.27 -8.49
CA ASN A 242 -1.25 -9.84 -8.64
C ASN A 242 -2.44 -9.55 -9.56
N ASN A 243 -3.14 -8.46 -9.28
CA ASN A 243 -4.20 -7.99 -10.15
C ASN A 243 -4.20 -6.46 -10.21
N LEU A 244 -4.75 -5.93 -11.30
CA LEU A 244 -5.04 -4.52 -11.45
C LEU A 244 -6.54 -4.32 -11.27
N THR A 245 -6.92 -3.58 -10.25
CA THR A 245 -8.30 -3.13 -10.04
C THR A 245 -8.45 -1.69 -10.49
N LEU A 246 -9.69 -1.26 -10.69
CA LEU A 246 -10.00 0.11 -11.08
C LEU A 246 -10.08 0.99 -9.83
N GLY A 247 -9.24 2.01 -9.81
CA GLY A 247 -9.24 3.09 -8.83
C GLY A 247 -9.47 4.44 -9.48
N PHE A 248 -9.58 5.48 -8.64
CA PHE A 248 -9.87 6.84 -9.08
C PHE A 248 -9.00 7.82 -8.31
N GLU A 249 -8.36 8.73 -9.02
CA GLU A 249 -7.64 9.84 -8.40
C GLU A 249 -8.48 11.11 -8.51
N ALA A 250 -8.72 11.75 -7.37
CA ALA A 250 -9.25 13.11 -7.29
C ALA A 250 -8.07 14.08 -7.39
N VAL A 251 -8.10 14.99 -8.35
CA VAL A 251 -7.06 16.00 -8.55
C VAL A 251 -7.66 17.40 -8.58
N ASP A 252 -6.88 18.42 -8.23
CA ASP A 252 -7.29 19.83 -8.38
C ASP A 252 -7.15 20.33 -9.83
N GLU A 253 -7.43 21.62 -10.06
CA GLU A 253 -7.28 22.25 -11.39
C GLU A 253 -5.83 22.19 -11.92
N GLY A 254 -4.85 22.18 -11.01
CA GLY A 254 -3.42 22.06 -11.34
C GLY A 254 -2.97 20.63 -11.59
N GLY A 255 -3.85 19.64 -11.40
CA GLY A 255 -3.52 18.22 -11.47
C GLY A 255 -2.83 17.67 -10.22
N ALA A 256 -2.77 18.44 -9.12
CA ALA A 256 -2.22 17.94 -7.87
C ALA A 256 -3.18 16.95 -7.22
N LEU A 257 -2.63 15.85 -6.70
CA LEU A 257 -3.42 14.78 -6.09
C LEU A 257 -4.06 15.27 -4.79
N LEU A 258 -5.38 15.14 -4.70
CA LEU A 258 -6.15 15.41 -3.48
C LEU A 258 -6.33 14.14 -2.65
N ALA A 259 -6.67 13.03 -3.31
CA ALA A 259 -6.77 11.70 -2.74
C ALA A 259 -6.89 10.65 -3.86
N ARG A 260 -6.66 9.37 -3.52
CA ARG A 260 -7.06 8.22 -4.34
C ARG A 260 -8.18 7.46 -3.64
N CYS A 261 -9.11 6.94 -4.42
CA CYS A 261 -10.13 6.01 -3.98
C CYS A 261 -9.93 4.71 -4.76
N VAL A 262 -9.30 3.73 -4.13
CA VAL A 262 -8.91 2.45 -4.76
C VAL A 262 -9.68 1.30 -4.15
N ASP A 263 -9.57 0.12 -4.77
CA ASP A 263 -10.19 -1.09 -4.24
C ASP A 263 -9.34 -1.66 -3.11
N ASP A 264 -9.95 -2.37 -2.16
CA ASP A 264 -9.24 -3.21 -1.19
C ASP A 264 -9.85 -4.62 -1.18
N LEU A 265 -9.06 -5.61 -1.58
CA LEU A 265 -9.49 -7.01 -1.71
C LEU A 265 -9.81 -7.70 -0.38
N THR A 266 -9.44 -7.12 0.76
CA THR A 266 -9.71 -7.67 2.09
C THR A 266 -11.12 -7.39 2.59
N LEU A 267 -11.79 -6.36 2.07
CA LEU A 267 -13.16 -5.99 2.43
C LEU A 267 -14.17 -6.93 1.76
N GLN A 268 -14.83 -7.79 2.52
CA GLN A 268 -15.64 -8.87 1.95
C GLN A 268 -16.96 -9.09 2.68
N ALA A 269 -16.99 -8.97 4.02
CA ALA A 269 -18.13 -9.39 4.83
C ALA A 269 -19.43 -8.64 4.52
N ASP A 270 -19.31 -7.39 4.07
CA ASP A 270 -20.44 -6.46 3.88
C ASP A 270 -20.90 -6.34 2.40
N LEU A 271 -20.41 -7.24 1.53
CA LEU A 271 -20.72 -7.28 0.10
C LEU A 271 -21.73 -8.40 -0.21
N ASP A 272 -22.69 -8.11 -1.09
CA ASP A 272 -23.47 -9.17 -1.74
C ASP A 272 -22.64 -9.82 -2.85
N ARG A 273 -22.10 -11.01 -2.54
CA ARG A 273 -21.23 -11.76 -3.46
C ARG A 273 -21.96 -12.31 -4.68
N GLU A 274 -23.28 -12.42 -4.63
CA GLU A 274 -24.10 -12.93 -5.72
C GLU A 274 -24.58 -11.81 -6.66
N ALA A 275 -24.31 -10.54 -6.31
CA ALA A 275 -24.64 -9.41 -7.16
C ALA A 275 -23.94 -9.50 -8.52
N ALA A 276 -24.70 -9.22 -9.58
CA ALA A 276 -24.18 -9.22 -10.94
C ALA A 276 -23.09 -8.14 -11.11
N PRO A 277 -22.05 -8.40 -11.93
CA PRO A 277 -21.06 -7.39 -12.25
C PRO A 277 -21.67 -6.12 -12.84
N ARG A 278 -21.21 -4.95 -12.40
CA ARG A 278 -21.62 -3.67 -13.00
C ARG A 278 -20.83 -3.40 -14.30
N PRO A 279 -21.50 -2.92 -15.37
CA PRO A 279 -20.83 -2.55 -16.61
C PRO A 279 -19.68 -1.57 -16.37
N GLY A 280 -18.57 -1.77 -17.07
CA GLY A 280 -17.36 -0.95 -16.95
C GLY A 280 -16.50 -1.24 -15.72
N TRP A 281 -16.91 -2.11 -14.79
CA TRP A 281 -16.10 -2.53 -13.66
C TRP A 281 -15.45 -3.89 -13.93
N TYR A 282 -14.12 -3.91 -13.95
CA TYR A 282 -13.32 -5.09 -14.26
C TYR A 282 -11.98 -5.06 -13.52
N ARG A 283 -11.31 -6.21 -13.53
CA ARG A 283 -9.93 -6.36 -13.08
C ARG A 283 -9.10 -7.08 -14.13
N LEU A 284 -7.80 -6.84 -14.12
CA LEU A 284 -6.82 -7.54 -14.94
C LEU A 284 -5.96 -8.43 -14.05
N VAL A 285 -5.69 -9.66 -14.46
CA VAL A 285 -4.96 -10.66 -13.67
C VAL A 285 -3.86 -11.28 -14.53
N SER A 286 -2.68 -11.43 -13.96
CA SER A 286 -1.55 -12.16 -14.54
C SER A 286 -0.72 -12.77 -13.41
N ASP A 287 -0.05 -13.87 -13.70
CA ASP A 287 0.93 -14.49 -12.82
C ASP A 287 2.29 -13.77 -12.83
N ASP A 288 2.50 -12.83 -13.77
CA ASP A 288 3.70 -12.01 -13.85
C ASP A 288 3.38 -10.51 -13.62
N ALA A 289 3.95 -9.94 -12.55
CA ALA A 289 3.78 -8.53 -12.23
C ALA A 289 4.34 -7.58 -13.32
N ARG A 290 5.32 -8.02 -14.12
CA ARG A 290 5.87 -7.25 -15.25
C ARG A 290 4.83 -7.12 -16.36
N LEU A 291 4.08 -8.20 -16.64
CA LEU A 291 3.00 -8.19 -17.62
C LEU A 291 1.84 -7.31 -17.16
N LEU A 292 1.50 -7.30 -15.86
CA LEU A 292 0.52 -6.34 -15.34
C LEU A 292 0.99 -4.90 -15.50
N ARG A 293 2.25 -4.59 -15.18
CA ARG A 293 2.78 -3.23 -15.37
C ARG A 293 2.77 -2.80 -16.84
N LEU A 294 3.00 -3.73 -17.76
CA LEU A 294 2.85 -3.49 -19.19
C LEU A 294 1.38 -3.22 -19.54
N ALA A 295 0.46 -4.07 -19.08
CA ALA A 295 -0.98 -3.90 -19.29
C ALA A 295 -1.48 -2.56 -18.75
N ALA A 296 -1.06 -2.14 -17.56
CA ALA A 296 -1.42 -0.86 -16.97
C ALA A 296 -1.01 0.35 -17.81
N ARG A 297 0.02 0.22 -18.66
CA ARG A 297 0.50 1.30 -19.54
C ARG A 297 -0.19 1.33 -20.90
N HIS A 298 -0.68 0.17 -21.37
CA HIS A 298 -1.19 0.03 -22.72
C HIS A 298 -2.72 -0.11 -22.78
N ALA A 299 -3.34 -0.67 -21.75
CA ALA A 299 -4.79 -0.79 -21.71
C ALA A 299 -5.47 0.58 -21.67
N ASP A 300 -6.53 0.76 -22.47
CA ASP A 300 -7.34 1.98 -22.42
C ASP A 300 -8.32 1.88 -21.26
N ILE A 301 -7.92 2.40 -20.10
CA ILE A 301 -8.66 2.27 -18.85
C ILE A 301 -10.03 2.96 -18.87
N GLU A 302 -10.25 3.91 -19.76
CA GLU A 302 -11.51 4.65 -19.86
C GLU A 302 -12.59 3.88 -20.64
N ARG A 303 -12.24 2.73 -21.23
CA ARG A 303 -13.13 1.90 -22.04
C ARG A 303 -13.69 0.71 -21.27
N ASP A 304 -14.59 -0.02 -21.92
CA ASP A 304 -15.05 -1.32 -21.43
C ASP A 304 -13.96 -2.39 -21.60
N LEU A 305 -14.18 -3.57 -21.02
CA LEU A 305 -13.14 -4.60 -20.93
C LEU A 305 -12.58 -5.06 -22.30
N PRO A 306 -13.41 -5.32 -23.35
CA PRO A 306 -12.90 -5.65 -24.68
C PRO A 306 -12.01 -4.56 -25.27
N GLU A 307 -12.48 -3.31 -25.29
CA GLU A 307 -11.74 -2.19 -25.87
C GLU A 307 -10.49 -1.85 -25.04
N ALA A 308 -10.58 -1.96 -23.71
CA ALA A 308 -9.45 -1.74 -22.81
C ALA A 308 -8.32 -2.73 -23.05
N LEU A 309 -8.63 -3.99 -23.38
CA LEU A 309 -7.63 -5.04 -23.62
C LEU A 309 -7.07 -5.07 -25.04
N ALA A 310 -7.78 -4.52 -26.02
CA ALA A 310 -7.37 -4.57 -27.41
C ALA A 310 -5.94 -4.03 -27.66
N PRO A 311 -5.51 -2.89 -27.07
CA PRO A 311 -4.13 -2.42 -27.22
C PRO A 311 -3.09 -3.36 -26.61
N VAL A 312 -3.43 -4.08 -25.53
CA VAL A 312 -2.52 -5.04 -24.89
C VAL A 312 -2.37 -6.28 -25.78
N ALA A 313 -3.47 -6.80 -26.31
CA ALA A 313 -3.44 -7.95 -27.24
C ALA A 313 -2.66 -7.65 -28.52
N ALA A 314 -2.78 -6.42 -29.04
CA ALA A 314 -2.02 -5.98 -30.20
C ALA A 314 -0.49 -6.06 -30.00
N LEU A 315 0.01 -5.90 -28.77
CA LEU A 315 1.45 -6.07 -28.47
C LEU A 315 1.95 -7.51 -28.75
N PHE A 316 1.04 -8.49 -28.70
CA PHE A 316 1.32 -9.90 -28.94
C PHE A 316 0.84 -10.37 -30.32
N GLY A 317 0.35 -9.45 -31.16
CA GLY A 317 -0.20 -9.79 -32.47
C GLY A 317 -1.52 -10.56 -32.40
N THR A 318 -2.26 -10.46 -31.29
CA THR A 318 -3.51 -11.18 -31.05
C THR A 318 -4.69 -10.25 -30.81
N THR A 319 -5.88 -10.83 -30.62
CA THR A 319 -7.09 -10.13 -30.18
C THR A 319 -7.59 -10.76 -28.88
N PRO A 320 -8.29 -10.02 -27.99
CA PRO A 320 -8.83 -10.62 -26.78
C PRO A 320 -9.81 -11.76 -27.10
N GLU A 321 -9.57 -12.94 -26.53
CA GLU A 321 -10.40 -14.13 -26.72
C GLU A 321 -11.48 -14.20 -25.63
N PRO A 322 -12.76 -14.46 -26.00
CA PRO A 322 -13.82 -14.60 -25.02
C PRO A 322 -13.67 -15.88 -24.18
N GLY A 323 -13.95 -15.74 -22.88
CA GLY A 323 -14.00 -16.82 -21.91
C GLY A 323 -15.34 -16.85 -21.15
N PRO A 324 -15.53 -17.84 -20.27
CA PRO A 324 -16.76 -17.96 -19.49
C PRO A 324 -16.97 -16.77 -18.56
N GLY A 325 -18.22 -16.44 -18.25
CA GLY A 325 -18.57 -15.38 -17.30
C GLY A 325 -18.16 -13.97 -17.72
N GLY A 326 -18.02 -13.71 -19.02
CA GLY A 326 -17.59 -12.41 -19.56
C GLY A 326 -16.09 -12.13 -19.40
N MET A 327 -15.30 -13.13 -19.02
CA MET A 327 -13.84 -13.02 -19.01
C MET A 327 -13.30 -12.87 -20.43
N LEU A 328 -12.17 -12.17 -20.56
CA LEU A 328 -11.41 -12.07 -21.80
C LEU A 328 -9.96 -12.47 -21.54
N ARG A 329 -9.35 -13.20 -22.47
CA ARG A 329 -7.96 -13.62 -22.38
C ARG A 329 -7.14 -12.96 -23.48
N VAL A 330 -5.99 -12.41 -23.10
CA VAL A 330 -4.94 -12.07 -24.05
C VAL A 330 -3.97 -13.23 -24.10
N VAL A 331 -3.67 -13.70 -25.31
CA VAL A 331 -2.73 -14.79 -25.57
C VAL A 331 -1.55 -14.31 -26.40
N ASP A 332 -0.44 -15.05 -26.35
CA ASP A 332 0.70 -14.87 -27.27
C ASP A 332 0.44 -15.55 -28.64
N ASP A 333 1.42 -15.50 -29.53
CA ASP A 333 1.36 -16.05 -30.89
C ASP A 333 1.27 -17.59 -30.94
N VAL A 334 1.54 -18.26 -29.83
CA VAL A 334 1.42 -19.73 -29.69
C VAL A 334 0.23 -20.14 -28.80
N GLY A 335 -0.60 -19.18 -28.37
CA GLY A 335 -1.83 -19.40 -27.62
C GLY A 335 -1.66 -19.55 -26.10
N HIS A 336 -0.51 -19.22 -25.53
CA HIS A 336 -0.36 -19.18 -24.07
C HIS A 336 -1.01 -17.93 -23.49
N SER A 337 -1.63 -18.08 -22.31
CA SER A 337 -2.25 -16.97 -21.59
C SER A 337 -1.21 -15.98 -21.10
N VAL A 338 -1.38 -14.71 -21.43
CA VAL A 338 -0.54 -13.58 -20.97
C VAL A 338 -1.25 -12.81 -19.86
N LEU A 339 -2.54 -12.51 -20.09
CA LEU A 339 -3.35 -11.66 -19.22
C LEU A 339 -4.80 -12.12 -19.30
N ILE A 340 -5.52 -12.04 -18.18
CA ILE A 340 -6.96 -12.27 -18.13
C ILE A 340 -7.64 -11.01 -17.63
N GLY A 341 -8.60 -10.50 -18.39
CA GLY A 341 -9.57 -9.52 -17.93
C GLY A 341 -10.83 -10.21 -17.43
N ALA A 342 -11.37 -9.75 -16.31
CA ALA A 342 -12.62 -10.27 -15.78
C ALA A 342 -13.50 -9.13 -15.24
N PRO A 343 -14.83 -9.16 -15.45
CA PRO A 343 -15.76 -8.30 -14.74
C PRO A 343 -15.58 -8.43 -13.22
N LEU A 344 -15.77 -7.33 -12.47
CA LEU A 344 -15.75 -7.36 -11.02
C LEU A 344 -17.08 -7.90 -10.48
N PRO A 345 -17.11 -9.07 -9.80
CA PRO A 345 -18.34 -9.64 -9.27
C PRO A 345 -18.75 -8.98 -7.95
N GLY A 346 -19.95 -9.29 -7.44
CA GLY A 346 -20.25 -9.22 -6.01
C GLY A 346 -20.09 -7.85 -5.35
N GLU A 347 -20.64 -6.81 -6.00
CA GLU A 347 -20.56 -5.40 -5.56
C GLU A 347 -19.14 -4.85 -5.31
N ARG A 348 -18.12 -5.43 -5.95
CA ARG A 348 -16.70 -5.05 -5.76
C ARG A 348 -16.34 -3.64 -6.24
N GLU A 349 -17.28 -2.86 -6.74
CA GLU A 349 -17.12 -1.42 -6.95
C GLU A 349 -17.33 -0.57 -5.68
N ARG A 350 -17.90 -1.16 -4.62
CA ARG A 350 -18.22 -0.48 -3.36
C ARG A 350 -17.04 -0.35 -2.39
N PRO A 351 -16.16 -1.34 -2.20
CA PRO A 351 -14.99 -1.19 -1.35
C PRO A 351 -14.14 -0.01 -1.80
N CYS A 352 -13.65 0.76 -0.85
CA CYS A 352 -12.93 2.00 -1.10
C CYS A 352 -11.84 2.21 -0.06
N GLU A 353 -10.59 1.95 -0.42
CA GLU A 353 -9.45 2.48 0.33
C GLU A 353 -9.22 3.93 -0.11
N LEU A 354 -9.47 4.87 0.80
CA LEU A 354 -9.18 6.27 0.62
C LEU A 354 -7.73 6.55 1.02
N VAL A 355 -6.87 6.81 0.03
CA VAL A 355 -5.43 7.05 0.21
C VAL A 355 -5.14 8.54 0.08
N THR A 356 -4.51 9.13 1.09
CA THR A 356 -4.11 10.55 1.05
C THR A 356 -2.74 10.72 0.40
N PRO A 357 -2.46 11.87 -0.25
CA PRO A 357 -1.07 12.31 -0.40
C PRO A 357 -0.44 12.54 0.99
N PRO A 358 0.90 12.67 1.09
CA PRO A 358 1.55 13.08 2.32
C PRO A 358 0.94 14.38 2.86
N LEU A 359 0.55 14.37 4.12
CA LEU A 359 -0.03 15.48 4.86
C LEU A 359 1.05 16.13 5.72
N GLY A 360 0.98 17.46 5.84
CA GLY A 360 1.85 18.27 6.70
C GLY A 360 1.06 18.91 7.85
N ASP A 361 1.38 20.17 8.14
CA ASP A 361 0.79 20.92 9.26
C ASP A 361 -0.74 21.11 9.15
N ASP A 362 -1.28 21.13 7.93
CA ASP A 362 -2.71 21.30 7.67
C ASP A 362 -3.52 19.98 7.75
N ARG A 363 -2.90 18.89 8.22
CA ARG A 363 -3.50 17.54 8.26
C ARG A 363 -4.88 17.50 8.91
N GLY A 364 -5.10 18.25 9.99
CA GLY A 364 -6.41 18.29 10.68
C GLY A 364 -7.53 18.83 9.79
N ALA A 365 -7.27 19.91 9.06
CA ALA A 365 -8.23 20.49 8.13
C ALA A 365 -8.47 19.56 6.93
N ARG A 366 -7.39 19.02 6.35
CA ARG A 366 -7.44 18.10 5.20
C ARG A 366 -8.22 16.83 5.51
N LEU A 367 -7.89 16.16 6.61
CA LEU A 367 -8.62 14.96 7.05
C LEU A 367 -10.08 15.28 7.39
N GLY A 368 -10.34 16.43 8.02
CA GLY A 368 -11.70 16.88 8.29
C GLY A 368 -12.56 17.03 7.03
N GLU A 369 -12.02 17.61 5.96
CA GLU A 369 -12.69 17.69 4.65
C GLU A 369 -13.00 16.31 4.08
N LEU A 370 -12.01 15.41 4.07
CA LEU A 370 -12.15 14.06 3.51
C LEU A 370 -13.17 13.22 4.28
N VAL A 371 -13.08 13.19 5.61
CA VAL A 371 -13.99 12.49 6.50
C VAL A 371 -15.42 13.03 6.37
N THR A 372 -15.57 14.36 6.37
CA THR A 372 -16.89 15.00 6.21
C THR A 372 -17.52 14.64 4.86
N THR A 373 -16.70 14.58 3.81
CA THR A 373 -17.12 14.20 2.46
C THR A 373 -17.60 12.75 2.43
N ALA A 374 -16.80 11.80 2.92
CA ALA A 374 -17.18 10.38 3.01
C ALA A 374 -18.49 10.18 3.80
N LEU A 375 -18.58 10.81 4.98
CA LEU A 375 -19.81 10.78 5.79
C LEU A 375 -21.02 11.39 5.07
N SER A 376 -20.82 12.33 4.14
CA SER A 376 -21.93 13.03 3.47
C SER A 376 -22.54 12.19 2.36
N LEU A 377 -21.72 11.30 1.80
CA LEU A 377 -22.13 10.30 0.83
C LEU A 377 -22.63 9.00 1.48
N GLY A 378 -22.61 8.92 2.81
CA GLY A 378 -23.07 7.74 3.54
C GLY A 378 -22.12 6.55 3.46
N PHE A 379 -20.81 6.79 3.29
CA PHE A 379 -19.81 5.72 3.40
C PHE A 379 -19.84 5.11 4.80
N LEU A 380 -19.64 3.79 4.84
CA LEU A 380 -19.75 2.95 6.01
C LEU A 380 -18.35 2.48 6.43
N LEU A 381 -18.22 2.12 7.71
CA LEU A 381 -17.05 1.42 8.24
C LEU A 381 -17.26 -0.09 8.03
N PRO A 382 -16.52 -0.74 7.11
CA PRO A 382 -16.67 -2.18 6.89
C PRO A 382 -16.12 -2.99 8.07
N ARG A 383 -16.58 -4.23 8.20
CA ARG A 383 -16.18 -5.13 9.29
C ARG A 383 -14.67 -5.40 9.33
N GLU A 384 -14.06 -5.60 8.15
CA GLU A 384 -12.62 -5.81 8.02
C GLU A 384 -11.81 -4.50 8.02
N GLY A 385 -12.48 -3.34 8.02
CA GLY A 385 -11.86 -2.04 7.76
C GLY A 385 -10.72 -1.68 8.71
N ALA A 386 -9.57 -1.38 8.11
CA ALA A 386 -8.39 -0.87 8.77
C ALA A 386 -8.15 0.63 8.49
N LEU A 387 -7.37 1.22 9.37
CA LEU A 387 -6.67 2.47 9.13
C LEU A 387 -5.18 2.15 9.03
N HIS A 388 -4.55 2.47 7.90
CA HIS A 388 -3.09 2.44 7.79
C HIS A 388 -2.54 3.86 7.93
N ILE A 389 -1.47 4.00 8.69
CA ILE A 389 -0.73 5.27 8.79
C ILE A 389 0.70 5.05 8.32
N HIS A 390 1.09 5.81 7.32
CA HIS A 390 2.42 5.82 6.73
C HIS A 390 3.20 7.03 7.25
N TYR A 391 4.32 6.76 7.91
CA TYR A 391 5.29 7.74 8.36
C TYR A 391 6.47 7.75 7.40
N ASP A 392 6.89 8.92 6.94
CA ASP A 392 8.13 9.10 6.17
C ASP A 392 9.31 8.40 6.88
N ALA A 393 10.04 7.53 6.17
CA ALA A 393 11.02 6.69 6.83
C ALA A 393 12.43 7.30 6.93
N ALA A 394 12.64 8.54 6.47
CA ALA A 394 13.99 9.11 6.38
C ALA A 394 14.71 9.14 7.73
N ALA A 395 14.02 9.52 8.81
CA ALA A 395 14.57 9.54 10.17
C ALA A 395 14.75 8.14 10.79
N LEU A 396 14.21 7.10 10.14
CA LEU A 396 14.31 5.70 10.59
C LEU A 396 15.44 4.94 9.89
N ARG A 397 16.15 5.56 8.93
CA ARG A 397 17.32 4.96 8.25
C ARG A 397 18.59 5.00 9.12
N ASP A 398 18.48 4.47 10.33
CA ASP A 398 19.54 4.34 11.33
C ASP A 398 19.37 2.96 12.00
N ALA A 399 20.45 2.16 12.02
CA ALA A 399 20.40 0.78 12.49
C ALA A 399 20.02 0.67 13.98
N ARG A 400 20.47 1.62 14.81
CA ARG A 400 20.09 1.69 16.22
C ARG A 400 18.61 2.05 16.36
N VAL A 401 18.11 3.02 15.60
CA VAL A 401 16.67 3.38 15.63
C VAL A 401 15.79 2.20 15.22
N VAL A 402 16.15 1.44 14.17
CA VAL A 402 15.38 0.24 13.78
C VAL A 402 15.47 -0.86 14.84
N SER A 403 16.63 -1.08 15.44
CA SER A 403 16.78 -2.05 16.53
C SER A 403 15.88 -1.72 17.71
N ASP A 404 15.87 -0.45 18.13
CA ASP A 404 15.04 0.04 19.22
C ASP A 404 13.55 -0.02 18.87
N LEU A 405 13.18 0.33 17.64
CA LEU A 405 11.83 0.20 17.11
C LEU A 405 11.33 -1.26 17.17
N VAL A 406 12.16 -2.21 16.71
CA VAL A 406 11.80 -3.63 16.73
C VAL A 406 11.64 -4.13 18.16
N ARG A 407 12.59 -3.82 19.05
CA ARG A 407 12.49 -4.18 20.47
C ARG A 407 11.25 -3.60 21.12
N PHE A 408 10.96 -2.32 20.85
CA PHE A 408 9.80 -1.63 21.39
C PHE A 408 8.49 -2.31 20.97
N PHE A 409 8.29 -2.58 19.69
CA PHE A 409 7.03 -3.18 19.23
C PHE A 409 6.90 -4.66 19.57
N VAL A 410 8.01 -5.40 19.72
CA VAL A 410 7.98 -6.75 20.31
C VAL A 410 7.52 -6.70 21.76
N ALA A 411 8.02 -5.74 22.54
CA ALA A 411 7.68 -5.59 23.96
C ALA A 411 6.26 -5.05 24.20
N HIS A 412 5.85 -4.04 23.45
CA HIS A 412 4.63 -3.25 23.73
C HIS A 412 3.53 -3.40 22.69
N GLY A 413 3.76 -4.07 21.55
CA GLY A 413 2.81 -4.19 20.45
C GLY A 413 1.45 -4.75 20.88
N GLY A 414 1.44 -5.79 21.72
CA GLY A 414 0.20 -6.37 22.24
C GLY A 414 -0.62 -5.40 23.11
N ALA A 415 0.05 -4.59 23.93
CA ALA A 415 -0.60 -3.57 24.74
C ALA A 415 -1.14 -2.42 23.88
N LEU A 416 -0.37 -1.98 22.89
CA LEU A 416 -0.80 -0.97 21.92
C LEU A 416 -2.02 -1.42 21.12
N LYS A 417 -2.06 -2.68 20.65
CA LYS A 417 -3.22 -3.26 19.95
C LYS A 417 -4.50 -3.20 20.79
N ARG A 418 -4.39 -3.51 22.09
CA ARG A 418 -5.52 -3.36 23.02
C ARG A 418 -5.93 -1.90 23.17
N LEU A 419 -4.97 -1.01 23.38
CA LEU A 419 -5.21 0.43 23.52
C LEU A 419 -5.97 1.02 22.31
N VAL A 420 -5.51 0.71 21.10
CA VAL A 420 -6.11 1.21 19.86
C VAL A 420 -7.36 0.45 19.43
N GLY A 421 -7.70 -0.64 20.12
CA GLY A 421 -8.87 -1.46 19.81
C GLY A 421 -8.77 -2.15 18.45
N THR A 422 -7.62 -2.78 18.16
CA THR A 422 -7.43 -3.60 16.96
C THR A 422 -8.57 -4.61 16.80
N SER A 423 -9.25 -4.59 15.65
CA SER A 423 -10.34 -5.52 15.38
C SER A 423 -9.81 -6.94 15.12
N ALA A 424 -10.49 -7.96 15.67
CA ALA A 424 -10.22 -9.37 15.36
C ALA A 424 -10.53 -9.72 13.90
N HIS A 425 -11.22 -8.83 13.18
CA HIS A 425 -11.54 -8.99 11.77
C HIS A 425 -10.51 -8.37 10.82
N LEU A 426 -9.55 -7.58 11.35
CA LEU A 426 -8.46 -7.07 10.53
C LEU A 426 -7.71 -8.23 9.89
N ARG A 427 -7.44 -8.08 8.60
CA ARG A 427 -6.68 -9.05 7.82
C ARG A 427 -5.25 -8.56 7.68
N ARG A 428 -4.33 -9.48 7.38
CA ARG A 428 -2.92 -9.15 7.07
C ARG A 428 -2.18 -8.42 8.20
N VAL A 429 -2.60 -8.65 9.43
CA VAL A 429 -1.95 -8.21 10.67
C VAL A 429 -1.28 -9.40 11.35
N GLY A 430 -0.27 -9.16 12.20
CA GLY A 430 0.52 -10.21 12.81
C GLY A 430 1.87 -9.73 13.32
N THR A 431 2.54 -10.53 14.15
CA THR A 431 3.90 -10.21 14.59
C THR A 431 4.89 -10.32 13.43
N TRP A 432 6.04 -9.67 13.56
CA TRP A 432 7.18 -9.94 12.67
C TRP A 432 7.62 -11.41 12.75
N SER A 433 8.30 -11.86 11.70
CA SER A 433 8.91 -13.18 11.69
C SER A 433 10.04 -13.27 12.73
N PRO A 434 10.28 -14.45 13.33
CA PRO A 434 11.41 -14.66 14.23
C PRO A 434 12.75 -14.25 13.62
N GLU A 435 12.94 -14.47 12.32
CA GLU A 435 14.15 -14.13 11.56
C GLU A 435 14.37 -12.62 11.52
N LEU A 436 13.31 -11.84 11.27
CA LEU A 436 13.39 -10.38 11.25
C LEU A 436 13.71 -9.82 12.64
N ILE A 437 13.07 -10.37 13.67
CA ILE A 437 13.35 -9.99 15.07
C ILE A 437 14.80 -10.32 15.42
N ALA A 438 15.25 -11.53 15.12
CA ALA A 438 16.63 -11.97 15.39
C ALA A 438 17.65 -11.09 14.67
N ALA A 439 17.43 -10.77 13.39
CA ALA A 439 18.31 -9.89 12.63
C ALA A 439 18.42 -8.49 13.24
N ALA A 440 17.27 -7.83 13.48
CA ALA A 440 17.25 -6.46 14.00
C ALA A 440 17.71 -6.34 15.47
N THR A 441 17.74 -7.44 16.21
CA THR A 441 18.14 -7.46 17.62
C THR A 441 19.49 -8.14 17.88
N ALA A 442 20.16 -8.62 16.82
CA ALA A 442 21.45 -9.27 16.91
C ALA A 442 22.51 -8.37 17.60
N PRO A 443 23.45 -8.96 18.36
CA PRO A 443 24.58 -8.22 18.90
C PRO A 443 25.33 -7.47 17.77
N GLY A 444 25.54 -6.17 17.95
CA GLY A 444 26.21 -5.32 16.98
C GLY A 444 25.32 -4.74 15.87
N PHE A 445 24.06 -5.17 15.71
CA PHE A 445 23.16 -4.61 14.68
C PHE A 445 23.03 -3.09 14.80
N ALA A 446 22.82 -2.59 16.02
CA ALA A 446 22.68 -1.16 16.28
C ALA A 446 23.95 -0.32 15.95
N ALA A 447 25.10 -0.97 15.75
CA ALA A 447 26.36 -0.31 15.39
C ALA A 447 26.66 -0.37 13.88
N LEU A 448 25.81 -1.04 13.09
CA LEU A 448 25.94 -1.07 11.63
C LEU A 448 25.63 0.30 11.04
N ASP A 449 26.23 0.58 9.88
CA ASP A 449 25.70 1.63 9.02
C ASP A 449 24.38 1.20 8.37
N TRP A 450 23.65 2.15 7.80
CA TRP A 450 22.35 1.86 7.21
C TRP A 450 22.42 0.83 6.05
N PRO A 451 23.34 0.92 5.08
CA PRO A 451 23.45 -0.08 4.01
C PRO A 451 23.63 -1.52 4.50
N ASP A 452 24.44 -1.74 5.54
CA ASP A 452 24.66 -3.07 6.10
C ASP A 452 23.45 -3.56 6.90
N ALA A 453 22.80 -2.68 7.67
CA ALA A 453 21.56 -2.99 8.37
C ALA A 453 20.43 -3.31 7.40
N GLU A 454 20.26 -2.53 6.33
CA GLU A 454 19.28 -2.75 5.28
C GLU A 454 19.48 -4.11 4.61
N ARG A 455 20.73 -4.49 4.29
CA ARG A 455 21.05 -5.80 3.73
C ARG A 455 20.64 -6.93 4.67
N ALA A 456 21.00 -6.83 5.96
CA ALA A 456 20.62 -7.84 6.96
C ALA A 456 19.09 -7.96 7.10
N LEU A 457 18.36 -6.84 7.09
CA LEU A 457 16.90 -6.86 7.11
C LEU A 457 16.31 -7.46 5.83
N ARG A 458 16.84 -7.14 4.64
CA ARG A 458 16.38 -7.73 3.38
C ARG A 458 16.53 -9.26 3.38
N GLU A 459 17.66 -9.76 3.87
CA GLU A 459 17.93 -11.20 4.00
C GLU A 459 16.95 -11.90 4.96
N ALA A 460 16.49 -11.20 6.00
CA ALA A 460 15.47 -11.71 6.92
C ALA A 460 14.04 -11.75 6.34
N GLY A 461 13.85 -11.20 5.13
CA GLY A 461 12.60 -11.33 4.36
C GLY A 461 11.37 -10.64 4.98
N PRO A 462 11.41 -9.34 5.32
CA PRO A 462 10.27 -8.63 5.89
C PRO A 462 9.09 -8.64 4.93
N THR A 463 7.89 -8.85 5.49
CA THR A 463 6.64 -8.86 4.73
C THR A 463 5.74 -7.70 5.16
N LYS A 464 4.88 -7.24 4.25
CA LYS A 464 3.84 -6.25 4.57
C LYS A 464 2.69 -6.82 5.41
N PHE A 465 2.63 -8.14 5.62
CA PHE A 465 1.55 -8.81 6.33
C PHE A 465 1.86 -8.92 7.83
N CYS A 466 2.07 -7.77 8.47
CA CYS A 466 2.35 -7.66 9.90
C CYS A 466 1.74 -6.38 10.48
N ASP A 467 1.77 -6.25 11.80
CA ASP A 467 1.23 -5.14 12.58
C ASP A 467 1.93 -3.80 12.22
N PHE A 468 3.22 -3.87 11.93
CA PHE A 468 4.09 -2.71 11.70
C PHE A 468 5.00 -3.00 10.49
N ASN A 469 4.62 -2.54 9.31
CA ASN A 469 5.29 -2.90 8.07
C ASN A 469 6.61 -2.11 7.88
N LEU A 470 7.72 -2.84 7.80
CA LEU A 470 9.07 -2.34 7.52
C LEU A 470 9.50 -2.54 6.05
N SER A 471 8.77 -3.33 5.26
CA SER A 471 9.15 -3.66 3.89
C SER A 471 9.34 -2.40 3.03
N ASN A 472 8.52 -1.38 3.22
CA ASN A 472 8.60 -0.13 2.47
C ASN A 472 9.95 0.60 2.69
N LEU A 473 10.36 0.76 3.95
CA LEU A 473 11.66 1.28 4.37
C LEU A 473 12.82 0.41 3.85
N VAL A 474 12.74 -0.91 4.06
CA VAL A 474 13.81 -1.87 3.76
C VAL A 474 14.03 -2.05 2.26
N PHE A 475 12.96 -2.09 1.46
CA PHE A 475 13.07 -2.27 0.01
C PHE A 475 13.22 -0.95 -0.76
N ALA A 476 13.12 0.20 -0.10
CA ALA A 476 13.15 1.53 -0.71
C ALA A 476 12.16 1.66 -1.88
N VAL A 477 10.91 1.26 -1.63
CA VAL A 477 9.86 1.27 -2.66
C VAL A 477 9.63 2.72 -3.12
N PRO A 478 9.75 3.03 -4.42
CA PRO A 478 9.52 4.38 -4.93
C PRO A 478 8.15 4.91 -4.48
N ASP A 479 8.11 6.17 -4.07
CA ASP A 479 6.91 6.88 -3.58
C ASP A 479 6.28 6.27 -2.30
N LYS A 480 6.90 5.26 -1.69
CA LYS A 480 6.43 4.59 -0.46
C LYS A 480 7.55 4.37 0.55
N ASP A 481 8.59 5.21 0.59
CA ASP A 481 9.66 5.10 1.61
C ASP A 481 9.14 5.46 3.01
N THR A 482 8.48 4.48 3.64
CA THR A 482 7.62 4.67 4.80
C THR A 482 7.76 3.54 5.81
N PHE A 483 7.53 3.88 7.08
CA PHE A 483 7.12 2.94 8.11
C PHE A 483 5.60 2.97 8.21
N GLU A 484 4.97 1.81 8.25
CA GLU A 484 3.51 1.71 8.16
C GLU A 484 2.91 1.00 9.37
N VAL A 485 1.94 1.66 10.02
CA VAL A 485 1.16 1.12 11.14
C VAL A 485 -0.14 0.52 10.60
N ARG A 486 -0.39 -0.76 10.88
CA ARG A 486 -1.52 -1.55 10.31
C ARG A 486 -2.49 -2.10 11.35
N VAL A 487 -2.34 -1.72 12.62
CA VAL A 487 -3.12 -2.28 13.74
C VAL A 487 -4.38 -1.50 14.09
N LEU A 488 -4.63 -0.37 13.41
CA LEU A 488 -5.72 0.53 13.75
C LEU A 488 -7.01 0.07 13.08
N ARG A 489 -8.09 0.04 13.85
CA ARG A 489 -9.44 -0.09 13.30
C ARG A 489 -9.78 1.18 12.51
N VAL A 490 -10.46 1.03 11.38
CA VAL A 490 -10.95 2.21 10.65
C VAL A 490 -11.93 3.03 11.50
N THR A 491 -11.84 4.35 11.36
CA THR A 491 -12.77 5.30 11.98
C THR A 491 -12.99 6.50 11.07
N LEU A 492 -14.14 7.15 11.21
CA LEU A 492 -14.46 8.45 10.63
C LEU A 492 -14.60 9.52 11.73
N ASP A 493 -14.17 9.23 12.95
CA ASP A 493 -14.05 10.21 14.03
C ASP A 493 -12.73 10.96 13.89
N LEU A 494 -12.81 12.25 13.52
CA LEU A 494 -11.62 13.07 13.28
C LEU A 494 -10.70 13.18 14.52
N PRO A 495 -11.22 13.40 15.75
CA PRO A 495 -10.39 13.35 16.95
C PRO A 495 -9.62 12.03 17.13
N GLU A 496 -10.27 10.87 16.96
CA GLU A 496 -9.61 9.55 17.03
C GLU A 496 -8.52 9.39 15.96
N LEU A 497 -8.76 9.85 14.72
CA LEU A 497 -7.76 9.82 13.65
C LEU A 497 -6.51 10.62 14.03
N LEU A 498 -6.70 11.87 14.49
CA LEU A 498 -5.58 12.75 14.85
C LEU A 498 -4.83 12.22 16.08
N ALA A 499 -5.54 11.72 17.09
CA ALA A 499 -4.93 11.11 18.27
C ALA A 499 -4.13 9.84 17.91
N SER A 500 -4.58 9.07 16.91
CA SER A 500 -3.87 7.88 16.41
C SER A 500 -2.59 8.24 15.65
N VAL A 501 -2.65 9.26 14.78
CA VAL A 501 -1.46 9.79 14.11
C VAL A 501 -0.45 10.28 15.14
N GLU A 502 -0.88 11.10 16.09
CA GLU A 502 0.04 11.67 17.07
C GLU A 502 0.63 10.63 18.04
N LEU A 503 -0.14 9.58 18.40
CA LEU A 503 0.37 8.50 19.26
C LEU A 503 1.60 7.82 18.67
N PHE A 504 1.49 7.39 17.40
CA PHE A 504 2.60 6.69 16.75
C PHE A 504 3.71 7.65 16.33
N GLU A 505 3.39 8.90 15.96
CA GLU A 505 4.40 9.95 15.77
C GLU A 505 5.25 10.15 17.04
N ALA A 506 4.61 10.27 18.22
CA ALA A 506 5.31 10.44 19.49
C ALA A 506 6.20 9.24 19.86
N ILE A 507 5.77 8.01 19.52
CA ILE A 507 6.60 6.81 19.67
C ILE A 507 7.84 6.91 18.79
N LEU A 508 7.68 7.25 17.51
CA LEU A 508 8.81 7.37 16.58
C LEU A 508 9.77 8.49 16.99
N VAL A 509 9.25 9.65 17.39
CA VAL A 509 10.06 10.77 17.92
C VAL A 509 10.88 10.33 19.13
N ALA A 510 10.26 9.61 20.07
CA ALA A 510 10.96 9.11 21.25
C ALA A 510 12.07 8.11 20.87
N LEU A 511 11.80 7.17 19.97
CA LEU A 511 12.79 6.19 19.50
C LEU A 511 13.98 6.83 18.76
N CYS A 512 13.74 7.85 17.93
CA CYS A 512 14.81 8.59 17.28
C CYS A 512 15.72 9.31 18.30
N ALA A 513 15.13 9.84 19.38
CA ALA A 513 15.84 10.52 20.45
C ALA A 513 16.64 9.56 21.35
N GLY A 514 16.20 8.30 21.48
CA GLY A 514 16.90 7.27 22.24
C GLY A 514 15.98 6.11 22.62
N PRO A 515 16.52 5.07 23.29
CA PRO A 515 15.71 3.94 23.71
C PRO A 515 14.65 4.38 24.72
N ILE A 516 13.41 3.95 24.51
CA ILE A 516 12.31 4.12 25.47
C ILE A 516 12.51 3.10 26.59
N ALA A 517 13.13 3.54 27.70
CA ALA A 517 13.46 2.69 28.83
C ALA A 517 12.23 2.40 29.73
N ILE A 518 11.24 1.69 29.19
CA ILE A 518 10.05 1.27 29.94
C ILE A 518 10.10 -0.24 30.10
N ALA A 519 10.46 -0.67 31.31
CA ALA A 519 10.42 -2.09 31.64
C ALA A 519 8.96 -2.60 31.53
N VAL A 520 8.75 -3.60 30.68
CA VAL A 520 7.52 -4.40 30.66
C VAL A 520 7.36 -5.03 32.04
N THR A 521 6.23 -4.79 32.68
CA THR A 521 5.90 -5.40 33.97
C THR A 521 4.93 -6.55 33.79
N ALA A 522 4.75 -7.32 34.85
CA ALA A 522 3.70 -8.34 34.90
C ALA A 522 2.29 -7.73 34.80
N ASP A 523 2.13 -6.41 35.01
CA ASP A 523 0.88 -5.68 34.84
C ASP A 523 0.90 -4.87 33.53
N PRO A 524 0.24 -5.36 32.46
CA PRO A 524 0.17 -4.64 31.20
C PRO A 524 -0.54 -3.27 31.29
N ARG A 525 -1.27 -2.99 32.39
CA ARG A 525 -1.92 -1.70 32.60
C ARG A 525 -0.93 -0.64 33.05
N ALA A 526 -0.14 -0.95 34.08
CA ALA A 526 0.93 -0.08 34.55
C ALA A 526 1.96 0.22 33.43
N ASP A 527 2.12 -0.69 32.47
CA ASP A 527 2.95 -0.47 31.29
C ASP A 527 2.40 0.62 30.37
N LEU A 528 1.09 0.61 30.09
CA LEU A 528 0.45 1.61 29.21
C LEU A 528 0.43 3.00 29.85
N ASP A 529 0.14 3.12 31.14
CA ASP A 529 0.16 4.42 31.81
C ASP A 529 1.56 5.04 31.78
N ARG A 530 2.58 4.24 32.10
CA ARG A 530 3.99 4.68 32.05
C ARG A 530 4.42 5.01 30.63
N LEU A 531 3.99 4.23 29.64
CA LEU A 531 4.22 4.52 28.23
C LEU A 531 3.61 5.86 27.83
N LEU A 532 2.31 6.05 28.04
CA LEU A 532 1.63 7.29 27.68
C LEU A 532 2.25 8.49 28.42
N ALA A 533 2.64 8.33 29.69
CA ALA A 533 3.33 9.36 30.46
C ALA A 533 4.70 9.74 29.87
N ALA A 534 5.48 8.77 29.40
CA ALA A 534 6.81 8.97 28.85
C ALA A 534 6.83 9.56 27.43
N LEU A 535 5.75 9.37 26.66
CA LEU A 535 5.67 9.86 25.29
C LEU A 535 5.47 11.39 25.23
N PRO A 536 6.06 12.08 24.23
CA PRO A 536 5.91 13.51 24.00
C PRO A 536 4.55 13.86 23.35
N LEU A 537 3.45 13.38 23.93
CA LEU A 537 2.09 13.65 23.48
C LEU A 537 1.63 15.04 23.92
N SER A 538 0.88 15.72 23.06
CA SER A 538 0.05 16.87 23.41
C SER A 538 -0.99 16.49 24.46
N GLU A 539 -1.41 17.48 25.24
CA GLU A 539 -2.39 17.28 26.30
C GLU A 539 -3.74 16.72 25.79
N PRO A 540 -4.32 17.19 24.67
CA PRO A 540 -5.54 16.60 24.13
C PRO A 540 -5.40 15.11 23.78
N THR A 541 -4.32 14.72 23.11
CA THR A 541 -4.08 13.33 22.69
C THR A 541 -3.77 12.44 23.88
N ARG A 542 -2.97 12.92 24.84
CA ARG A 542 -2.72 12.21 26.10
C ARG A 542 -4.03 11.91 26.83
N ARG A 543 -4.91 12.92 26.97
CA ARG A 543 -6.22 12.75 27.60
C ARG A 543 -7.11 11.76 26.86
N TYR A 544 -7.11 11.81 25.53
CA TYR A 544 -7.87 10.87 24.70
C TYR A 544 -7.46 9.42 25.02
N TRP A 545 -6.16 9.12 24.99
CA TRP A 545 -5.65 7.76 25.23
C TRP A 545 -5.78 7.29 26.68
N LEU A 546 -5.62 8.18 27.67
CA LEU A 546 -5.88 7.83 29.07
C LEU A 546 -7.37 7.50 29.29
N THR A 547 -8.28 8.25 28.68
CA THR A 547 -9.72 7.98 28.73
C THR A 547 -10.05 6.64 28.08
N ARG A 548 -9.48 6.39 26.89
CA ARG A 548 -9.62 5.13 26.16
C ARG A 548 -9.10 3.96 27.00
N ARG A 549 -7.92 4.10 27.59
CA ARG A 549 -7.33 3.09 28.48
C ARG A 549 -8.22 2.79 29.68
N ALA A 550 -8.78 3.81 30.33
CA ALA A 550 -9.70 3.62 31.46
C ALA A 550 -10.97 2.85 31.05
N SER A 551 -11.43 3.01 29.81
CA SER A 551 -12.59 2.27 29.29
C SER A 551 -12.32 0.79 29.02
N LEU A 552 -11.05 0.35 28.91
CA LEU A 552 -10.70 -1.07 28.76
C LEU A 552 -10.78 -1.84 30.08
N ASP A 553 -10.96 -1.15 31.21
CA ASP A 553 -11.05 -1.74 32.54
C ASP A 553 -12.50 -1.99 33.01
N CYS A 554 -13.49 -1.50 32.24
CA CYS A 554 -14.92 -1.72 32.43
C CYS A 554 -15.41 -2.81 31.49
#